data_AF-A0A399RSB9-F1
#
_entry.id   AF-A0A399RSB9-F1
#
_cell.length_a   1.000
_cell.length_b   1.000
_cell.length_c   1.000
_cell.angle_alpha   90.00
_cell.angle_beta   90.00
_cell.angle_gamma   90.00
#
_symmetry.space_group_name_H-M   'P 1'
#
loop_
_entity.id
_entity.type
_entity.pdbx_description
1 polymer ?
#
loop_
_entity_poly.entity_id
_entity_poly.type
_entity_poly.pdbx_seq_one_letter_code
_entity_poly.pdbx_strand_id
1 'polypeptide(L)'
;MPKPRINLRLATDIYAKLDKATQRPGATKSAIIEQALREYFDPEAKSEWEERILVRLDAFDIRQGEIERDVGFTLEALGQFVLYWLTRTDPLPEGEREAAHALGQRRFDFFIGQVAHRVCSESNVAQRLKSGP
;
A
#
# COMPACT_ATOMS: atom_id res chain seq x y z
N MET A 1 -28.21 -36.71 -11.59
CA MET A 1 -29.66 -36.45 -11.72
C MET A 1 -29.92 -35.63 -12.99
N PRO A 2 -31.01 -35.87 -13.72
CA PRO A 2 -31.35 -35.06 -14.90
C PRO A 2 -31.62 -33.60 -14.50
N LYS A 3 -31.04 -32.64 -15.25
CA LYS A 3 -31.26 -31.21 -15.00
C LYS A 3 -32.64 -30.79 -15.54
N PRO A 4 -33.54 -30.22 -14.72
CA PRO A 4 -34.84 -29.75 -15.19
C PRO A 4 -34.66 -28.61 -16.20
N ARG A 5 -35.43 -28.62 -17.30
CA ARG A 5 -35.42 -27.55 -18.31
C ARG A 5 -36.39 -26.44 -17.90
N ILE A 6 -35.89 -25.20 -17.87
CA ILE A 6 -36.69 -24.02 -17.54
C ILE A 6 -36.62 -23.06 -18.74
N ASN A 7 -37.76 -22.57 -19.19
CA ASN A 7 -37.85 -21.53 -20.22
C ASN A 7 -38.03 -20.17 -19.55
N LEU A 8 -37.03 -19.29 -19.63
CA LEU A 8 -37.03 -17.98 -18.99
C LEU A 8 -37.06 -16.88 -20.05
N ARG A 9 -37.88 -15.85 -19.82
CA ARG A 9 -37.81 -14.60 -20.60
C ARG A 9 -36.88 -13.64 -19.88
N LEU A 10 -35.83 -13.19 -20.57
CA LEU A 10 -34.87 -12.22 -20.07
C LEU A 10 -35.10 -10.88 -20.77
N ALA A 11 -34.85 -9.78 -20.05
CA ALA A 11 -34.78 -8.46 -20.67
C ALA A 11 -33.66 -8.42 -21.73
N THR A 12 -33.84 -7.62 -22.77
CA THR A 12 -32.95 -7.58 -23.94
C THR A 12 -31.52 -7.21 -23.57
N ASP A 13 -31.34 -6.30 -22.62
CA ASP A 13 -30.03 -5.86 -22.12
C ASP A 13 -29.31 -6.97 -21.33
N ILE A 14 -30.03 -7.72 -20.50
CA ILE A 14 -29.50 -8.85 -19.73
C ILE A 14 -29.11 -10.00 -20.66
N TYR A 15 -29.95 -10.29 -21.66
CA TYR A 15 -29.64 -11.29 -22.68
C TYR A 15 -28.35 -10.94 -23.43
N ALA A 16 -28.19 -9.68 -23.83
CA ALA A 16 -26.98 -9.21 -24.51
C ALA A 16 -25.71 -9.35 -23.64
N LYS A 17 -25.80 -9.07 -22.33
CA LYS A 17 -24.70 -9.28 -21.38
C LYS A 17 -24.35 -10.76 -21.24
N LEU A 18 -25.35 -11.63 -21.12
CA LEU A 18 -25.16 -13.08 -21.04
C LEU A 18 -24.51 -13.64 -22.31
N ASP A 19 -24.97 -13.19 -23.49
CA ASP A 19 -24.43 -13.61 -24.77
C ASP A 19 -22.94 -13.23 -24.92
N LYS A 20 -22.59 -11.99 -24.55
CA LYS A 20 -21.19 -11.52 -24.47
C LYS A 20 -20.34 -12.36 -23.51
N ALA A 21 -20.88 -12.71 -22.33
CA ALA A 21 -20.15 -13.51 -21.35
C ALA A 21 -19.83 -14.93 -21.85
N THR A 22 -20.66 -15.48 -22.75
CA THR A 22 -20.45 -16.80 -23.36
C THR A 22 -19.54 -16.80 -24.59
N GLN A 23 -19.02 -15.65 -25.02
CA GLN A 23 -18.05 -15.59 -26.13
C GLN A 23 -16.66 -16.11 -25.72
N ARG A 24 -16.40 -16.30 -24.41
CA ARG A 24 -15.17 -16.90 -23.89
C ARG A 24 -15.23 -18.43 -23.99
N PRO A 25 -14.16 -19.11 -24.42
CA PRO A 25 -14.13 -20.58 -24.47
C PRO A 25 -14.38 -21.19 -23.08
N GLY A 26 -15.30 -22.16 -23.00
CA GLY A 26 -15.55 -22.92 -21.77
C GLY A 26 -16.76 -22.49 -20.93
N ALA A 27 -17.46 -21.40 -21.28
CA ALA A 27 -18.65 -20.95 -20.54
C ALA A 27 -19.94 -21.08 -21.37
N THR A 28 -20.91 -21.86 -20.89
CA THR A 28 -22.24 -21.96 -21.53
C THR A 28 -23.25 -21.07 -20.82
N LYS A 29 -24.31 -20.63 -21.53
CA LYS A 29 -25.39 -19.81 -20.94
C LYS A 29 -26.00 -20.49 -19.72
N SER A 30 -26.21 -21.81 -19.80
CA SER A 30 -26.71 -22.62 -18.69
C SER A 30 -25.75 -22.66 -17.50
N ALA A 31 -24.43 -22.77 -17.74
CA ALA A 31 -23.44 -22.80 -16.66
C ALA A 31 -23.37 -21.46 -15.92
N ILE A 32 -23.42 -20.34 -16.65
CA ILE A 32 -23.43 -18.99 -16.06
C ILE A 32 -24.70 -18.77 -15.23
N ILE A 33 -25.87 -19.13 -15.76
CA ILE A 33 -27.14 -18.98 -15.03
C ILE A 33 -27.16 -19.85 -13.78
N GLU A 34 -26.68 -21.10 -13.88
CA GLU A 34 -26.62 -22.02 -12.73
C GLU A 34 -25.67 -21.48 -11.64
N GLN A 35 -24.51 -20.93 -12.03
CA GLN A 35 -23.58 -20.31 -11.10
C GLN A 35 -24.18 -19.06 -10.44
N ALA A 36 -24.81 -18.17 -11.22
CA ALA A 36 -25.45 -16.97 -10.69
C ALA A 36 -26.59 -17.30 -9.71
N LEU A 37 -27.35 -18.37 -9.98
CA LEU A 37 -28.39 -18.84 -9.05
C LEU A 37 -27.78 -19.43 -7.77
N ARG A 38 -26.69 -20.20 -7.87
CA ARG A 38 -25.98 -20.70 -6.68
C ARG A 38 -25.50 -19.54 -5.80
N GLU A 39 -24.87 -18.52 -6.40
CA GLU A 39 -24.43 -17.32 -5.68
C GLU A 39 -25.60 -16.53 -5.09
N TYR A 40 -26.71 -16.43 -5.81
CA TYR A 40 -27.93 -15.78 -5.29
C TYR A 40 -28.51 -16.51 -4.07
N PHE A 41 -28.43 -17.84 -4.04
CA PHE A 41 -28.90 -18.66 -2.93
C PHE A 41 -27.87 -18.88 -1.82
N ASP A 42 -26.65 -18.35 -1.96
CA ASP A 42 -25.57 -18.45 -0.99
C ASP A 42 -25.22 -17.07 -0.38
N PRO A 43 -26.09 -16.54 0.50
CA PRO A 43 -25.84 -15.26 1.17
C PRO A 43 -24.68 -15.34 2.18
N GLU A 44 -24.36 -16.53 2.70
CA GLU A 44 -23.26 -16.74 3.65
C GLU A 44 -21.91 -16.52 2.97
N ALA A 45 -21.68 -17.06 1.76
CA ALA A 45 -20.44 -16.84 1.03
C ALA A 45 -20.19 -15.35 0.69
N LYS A 46 -21.26 -14.57 0.45
CA LYS A 46 -21.15 -13.12 0.24
C LYS A 46 -20.79 -12.39 1.53
N SER A 47 -21.44 -12.76 2.65
CA SER A 47 -21.16 -12.19 3.97
C SER A 47 -19.74 -12.48 4.44
N GLU A 48 -19.25 -13.71 4.27
CA GLU A 48 -17.88 -14.10 4.63
C GLU A 48 -16.84 -13.28 3.86
N TRP A 49 -17.12 -12.97 2.59
CA TRP A 49 -16.20 -12.19 1.77
C TRP A 49 -16.14 -10.74 2.21
N GLU A 50 -17.29 -10.13 2.49
CA GLU A 50 -17.39 -8.77 3.03
C GLU A 50 -16.70 -8.66 4.39
N GLU A 51 -16.91 -9.62 5.30
CA GLU A 51 -16.26 -9.66 6.61
C GLU A 51 -14.73 -9.77 6.50
N ARG A 52 -14.22 -10.64 5.62
CA ARG A 52 -12.77 -10.77 5.40
C ARG A 52 -12.14 -9.51 4.84
N ILE A 53 -12.89 -8.71 4.08
CA ILE A 53 -12.42 -7.41 3.60
C ILE A 53 -12.37 -6.40 4.74
N LEU A 54 -13.42 -6.32 5.56
CA LEU A 54 -13.45 -5.42 6.71
C LEU A 54 -12.29 -5.68 7.66
N VAL A 55 -12.01 -6.94 7.99
CA VAL A 55 -10.86 -7.32 8.83
C VAL A 55 -9.53 -6.87 8.22
N ARG A 56 -9.39 -6.96 6.89
CA ARG A 56 -8.17 -6.49 6.21
C ARG A 56 -8.06 -4.97 6.19
N LEU A 57 -9.17 -4.27 6.07
CA LEU A 57 -9.22 -2.80 6.15
C LEU A 57 -8.87 -2.33 7.56
N ASP A 58 -9.43 -2.95 8.60
CA ASP A 58 -9.10 -2.63 9.99
C ASP A 58 -7.60 -2.82 10.25
N ALA A 59 -7.02 -3.92 9.76
CA ALA A 59 -5.58 -4.16 9.86
C ALA A 59 -4.74 -3.12 9.09
N PHE A 60 -5.25 -2.60 7.98
CA PHE A 60 -4.60 -1.52 7.23
C PHE A 60 -4.65 -0.20 8.01
N ASP A 61 -5.81 0.15 8.58
CA ASP A 61 -5.99 1.38 9.36
C ASP A 61 -5.09 1.39 10.61
N ILE A 62 -4.95 0.25 11.30
CA ILE A 62 -4.01 0.13 12.42
C ILE A 62 -2.57 0.40 11.97
N ARG A 63 -2.12 -0.21 10.86
CA ARG A 63 -0.78 0.00 10.32
C ARG A 63 -0.57 1.43 9.85
N GLN A 64 -1.60 2.08 9.30
CA GLN A 64 -1.56 3.48 8.90
C GLN A 64 -1.35 4.38 10.13
N GLY A 65 -2.09 4.14 11.22
CA GLY A 65 -1.91 4.86 12.48
C GLY A 65 -0.53 4.63 13.13
N GLU A 66 0.06 3.45 12.98
CA GLU A 66 1.46 3.18 13.37
C GLU A 66 2.45 4.04 12.56
N ILE A 67 2.28 4.11 11.24
CA ILE A 67 3.12 4.93 10.36
C ILE A 67 2.99 6.42 10.72
N GLU A 68 1.77 6.92 10.94
CA GLU A 68 1.53 8.32 11.30
C GLU A 68 2.24 8.70 12.60
N ARG A 69 2.22 7.81 13.60
CA ARG A 69 2.95 7.99 14.85
C ARG A 69 4.46 7.98 14.67
N ASP A 70 5.00 7.03 13.89
CA ASP A 70 6.43 6.97 13.61
C ASP A 70 6.93 8.21 12.84
N VAL A 71 6.10 8.73 11.91
CA VAL A 71 6.34 10.00 11.21
C VAL A 71 6.33 11.17 12.20
N GLY A 72 5.36 11.20 13.13
CA GLY A 72 5.30 12.18 14.20
C GLY A 72 6.58 12.21 15.05
N PHE A 73 7.04 11.05 15.53
CA PHE A 73 8.30 10.95 16.27
C PHE A 73 9.51 11.40 15.45
N THR A 74 9.55 11.05 14.16
CA THR A 74 10.65 11.48 13.27
C THR A 74 10.66 13.00 13.10
N LEU A 75 9.49 13.63 12.98
CA LEU A 75 9.35 15.08 12.88
C LEU A 75 9.79 15.78 14.18
N GLU A 76 9.41 15.26 15.34
CA GLU A 76 9.85 15.77 16.64
C GLU A 76 11.37 15.67 16.80
N ALA A 77 11.95 14.51 16.47
CA ALA A 77 13.39 14.29 16.53
C ALA A 77 14.16 15.24 15.59
N LEU A 78 13.65 15.45 14.36
CA LEU A 78 14.22 16.40 13.42
C LEU A 78 14.12 17.84 13.94
N GLY A 79 12.96 18.22 14.49
CA GLY A 79 12.76 19.54 15.09
C GLY A 79 13.73 19.80 16.24
N GLN A 80 13.92 18.83 17.13
CA GLN A 80 14.91 18.91 18.20
C GLN A 80 16.35 19.00 17.67
N PHE A 81 16.69 18.22 16.64
CA PHE A 81 18.00 18.30 16.00
C PHE A 81 18.28 19.69 15.41
N VAL A 82 17.32 20.26 14.67
CA VAL A 82 17.45 21.61 14.08
C VAL A 82 17.57 22.67 15.17
N LEU A 83 16.73 22.61 16.21
CA LEU A 83 16.79 23.55 17.33
C LEU A 83 18.15 23.49 18.03
N TYR A 84 18.63 22.28 18.33
CA TYR A 84 19.94 22.07 18.94
C TYR A 84 21.07 22.60 18.06
N TRP A 85 20.99 22.35 16.75
CA TRP A 85 21.98 22.85 15.79
C TRP A 85 22.01 24.39 15.78
N LEU A 86 20.85 25.05 15.72
CA LEU A 86 20.77 26.53 15.72
C LEU A 86 21.20 27.17 17.04
N THR A 87 21.00 26.49 18.18
CA THR A 87 21.24 27.07 19.51
C THR A 87 22.63 26.79 20.06
N ARG A 88 23.29 25.70 19.63
CA ARG A 88 24.57 25.25 20.18
C ARG A 88 25.74 25.27 19.20
N THR A 89 25.49 25.46 17.91
CA THR A 89 26.58 25.53 16.92
C THR A 89 27.16 26.94 16.92
N ASP A 90 28.44 27.06 17.29
CA ASP A 90 29.13 28.34 17.22
C ASP A 90 29.18 28.86 15.76
N PRO A 91 28.88 30.15 15.53
CA PRO A 91 28.91 30.71 14.20
C PRO A 91 30.34 30.71 13.66
N LEU A 92 30.50 30.24 12.42
CA LEU A 92 31.81 30.17 11.78
C LEU A 92 32.38 31.56 11.48
N PRO A 93 33.71 31.75 11.61
CA PRO A 93 34.40 32.95 11.18
C PRO A 93 34.09 33.30 9.72
N GLU A 94 33.96 34.60 9.42
CA GLU A 94 33.51 35.11 8.12
C GLU A 94 34.33 34.59 6.93
N GLY A 95 35.65 34.51 7.09
CA GLY A 95 36.57 34.00 6.05
C GLY A 95 36.48 32.49 5.80
N GLU A 96 35.88 31.72 6.71
CA GLU A 96 35.78 30.26 6.59
C GLU A 96 34.38 29.80 6.16
N ARG A 97 33.39 30.71 6.14
CA ARG A 97 31.98 30.38 5.84
C ARG A 97 31.80 29.74 4.47
N GLU A 98 32.40 30.29 3.42
CA GLU A 98 32.27 29.75 2.06
C GLU A 98 32.89 28.36 1.93
N ALA A 99 34.09 28.17 2.49
CA ALA A 99 34.78 26.89 2.47
C ALA A 99 34.01 25.82 3.26
N ALA A 100 33.49 26.16 4.44
CA ALA A 100 32.67 25.27 5.25
C ALA A 100 31.33 24.94 4.58
N HIS A 101 30.69 25.91 3.93
CA HIS A 101 29.46 25.67 3.16
C HIS A 101 29.71 24.70 2.00
N ALA A 102 30.76 24.93 1.21
CA ALA A 102 31.13 24.05 0.10
C ALA A 102 31.46 22.62 0.58
N LEU A 103 32.14 22.47 1.72
CA LEU A 103 32.40 21.17 2.33
C LEU A 103 31.11 20.49 2.83
N GLY A 104 30.22 21.26 3.45
CA GLY A 104 28.91 20.79 3.90
C GLY A 104 28.08 20.24 2.74
N GLN A 105 28.02 20.97 1.62
CA GLN A 105 27.31 20.55 0.41
C GLN A 105 27.86 19.21 -0.13
N ARG A 106 29.19 19.08 -0.26
CA ARG A 106 29.83 17.83 -0.70
C ARG A 106 29.51 16.64 0.21
N ARG A 107 29.52 16.85 1.53
CA ARG A 107 29.17 15.81 2.52
C ARG A 107 27.70 15.42 2.41
N PHE A 108 26.81 16.38 2.20
CA PHE A 108 25.39 16.15 2.00
C PHE A 108 25.12 15.33 0.73
N ASP A 109 25.71 15.73 -0.40
CA ASP A 109 25.55 15.02 -1.68
C ASP A 109 26.04 13.57 -1.57
N PHE A 110 27.17 13.35 -0.90
CA PHE A 110 27.67 12.00 -0.63
C PHE A 110 26.69 11.19 0.24
N PHE A 111 26.17 11.78 1.32
CA PHE A 111 25.19 11.13 2.18
C PHE A 111 23.91 10.77 1.43
N ILE A 112 23.37 11.69 0.62
CA ILE A 112 22.19 11.43 -0.23
C ILE A 112 22.46 10.28 -1.19
N GLY A 113 23.65 10.23 -1.80
CA GLY A 113 24.06 9.09 -2.63
C GLY A 113 24.03 7.76 -1.88
N GLN A 114 24.52 7.73 -0.64
CA GLN A 114 24.47 6.54 0.22
C GLN A 114 23.04 6.15 0.60
N VAL A 115 22.18 7.12 0.92
CA VAL A 115 20.77 6.89 1.23
C VAL A 115 20.03 6.35 0.00
N ALA A 116 20.20 6.97 -1.16
CA ALA A 116 19.57 6.52 -2.40
C ALA A 116 19.98 5.08 -2.76
N HIS A 117 21.28 4.77 -2.69
CA HIS A 117 21.77 3.41 -2.88
C HIS A 117 21.14 2.41 -1.91
N ARG A 118 20.90 2.85 -0.67
CA ARG A 118 20.30 2.02 0.37
C ARG A 118 18.78 1.93 0.32
N VAL A 119 18.08 2.88 -0.28
CA VAL A 119 16.64 2.74 -0.56
C VAL A 119 16.45 1.77 -1.74
N CYS A 120 17.36 1.77 -2.70
CA CYS A 120 17.35 0.83 -3.82
C CYS A 120 17.83 -0.58 -3.47
N SER A 121 18.68 -0.74 -2.45
CA SER A 121 19.01 -2.06 -1.89
C SER A 121 18.06 -2.37 -0.74
N GLU A 122 17.45 -3.55 -0.67
CA GLU A 122 16.33 -3.88 0.24
C GLU A 122 16.65 -3.84 1.78
N SER A 123 17.76 -3.24 2.19
CA SER A 123 18.28 -3.26 3.57
C SER A 123 17.93 -1.99 4.36
N ASN A 124 16.90 -2.06 5.19
CA ASN A 124 16.42 -0.90 5.96
C ASN A 124 17.24 -0.65 7.25
N VAL A 125 17.18 0.56 7.82
CA VAL A 125 17.92 0.95 9.04
C VAL A 125 17.37 0.26 10.30
N ALA A 126 16.05 0.12 10.41
CA ALA A 126 15.38 -0.60 11.49
C ALA A 126 15.78 -2.08 11.57
N GLN A 127 16.09 -2.74 10.44
CA GLN A 127 16.64 -4.11 10.45
C GLN A 127 17.99 -4.16 11.18
N ARG A 128 18.89 -3.19 10.98
CA ARG A 128 20.19 -3.16 11.68
C ARG A 128 20.07 -2.86 13.17
N LEU A 129 19.08 -2.05 13.57
CA LEU A 129 18.81 -1.80 14.99
C LEU A 129 18.26 -3.06 15.69
N LYS A 130 17.53 -3.90 14.97
CA LYS A 130 17.07 -5.22 15.45
C LYS A 130 18.17 -6.29 15.41
N SER A 131 19.18 -6.13 14.55
CA SER A 131 20.29 -7.06 14.34
C SER A 131 21.61 -6.61 15.01
N GLY A 132 21.55 -5.78 16.05
CA GLY A 132 22.75 -5.39 16.82
C GLY A 132 23.44 -6.59 17.49
N PRO A 133 24.75 -6.48 17.83
CA PRO A 133 25.58 -7.57 18.35
C PRO A 133 25.10 -8.16 19.67
#